data_AF-A0A9W9YKH4-F1
#
_entry.id   AF-A0A9W9YKH4-F1
#
_cell.length_a   1.000
_cell.length_b   1.000
_cell.length_c   1.000
_cell.angle_alpha   90.00
_cell.angle_beta   90.00
_cell.angle_gamma   90.00
#
_symmetry.space_group_name_H-M   'P 1'
#
loop_
_entity.id
_entity.type
_entity.pdbx_description
1 polymer ?
#
loop_
_entity_poly.entity_id
_entity_poly.type
_entity_poly.pdbx_seq_one_letter_code
_entity_poly.pdbx_strand_id
1 'polypeptide(L)'
;MLVLKITLTFVCLCSFGAALPDVFPGCSFMEYFCTARECTSAFYKGLHQDPSADCGKRFESMLTCLKLKIFVCAGRRQMIMIWLTVQIPKIFKKETFCSDANFGIPQNDNVSCSSTYFEKAPLCGKTLRLKFATNRSDASLCSESAKAKKCVKDLLASECTLDAETMEANNLTLSDHNPFCSNNRDPGATGLEVCHDFTNPPYPCLNQNSYSKAPP
;
A
#
# COMPACT_ATOMS: atom_id res chain seq x y z
N MET A 1 -33.14 50.94 -20.81
CA MET A 1 -31.95 50.34 -20.19
C MET A 1 -32.33 48.96 -19.65
N LEU A 2 -31.90 47.91 -20.37
CA LEU A 2 -32.19 46.51 -20.04
C LEU A 2 -31.06 46.01 -19.13
N VAL A 3 -31.34 45.77 -17.84
CA VAL A 3 -30.36 45.21 -16.91
C VAL A 3 -30.50 43.69 -16.94
N LEU A 4 -29.58 43.04 -17.64
CA LEU A 4 -29.45 41.59 -17.72
C LEU A 4 -29.01 41.05 -16.34
N LYS A 5 -29.94 40.48 -15.58
CA LYS A 5 -29.61 39.72 -14.36
C LYS A 5 -29.11 38.34 -14.77
N ILE A 6 -27.78 38.17 -14.83
CA ILE A 6 -27.15 36.86 -14.94
C ILE A 6 -27.19 36.23 -13.54
N THR A 7 -28.13 35.31 -13.33
CA THR A 7 -28.11 34.38 -12.21
C THR A 7 -27.01 33.35 -12.47
N LEU A 8 -25.87 33.53 -11.82
CA LEU A 8 -24.77 32.56 -11.87
C LEU A 8 -25.14 31.40 -10.93
N THR A 9 -25.83 30.39 -11.46
CA THR A 9 -26.06 29.14 -10.74
C THR A 9 -24.72 28.43 -10.62
N PHE A 10 -24.10 28.50 -9.44
CA PHE A 10 -22.90 27.74 -9.11
C PHE A 10 -23.30 26.24 -9.12
N VAL A 11 -23.07 25.58 -10.25
CA VAL A 11 -23.07 24.12 -10.30
C VAL A 11 -21.88 23.69 -9.45
N CYS A 12 -22.16 23.35 -8.19
CA CYS A 12 -21.22 22.66 -7.33
C CYS A 12 -21.05 21.26 -7.94
N LEU A 13 -20.18 21.16 -8.95
CA LEU A 13 -19.64 19.89 -9.40
C LEU A 13 -18.99 19.29 -8.16
N CYS A 14 -19.56 18.21 -7.64
CA CYS A 14 -18.93 17.38 -6.63
C CYS A 14 -17.62 16.87 -7.23
N SER A 15 -16.54 17.62 -7.04
CA SER A 15 -15.21 17.06 -7.00
C SER A 15 -15.24 16.07 -5.85
N PHE A 16 -15.50 14.79 -6.14
CA PHE A 16 -15.10 13.72 -5.24
C PHE A 16 -13.56 13.74 -5.25
N GLY A 17 -12.97 14.70 -4.54
CA GLY A 17 -11.56 14.69 -4.25
C GLY A 17 -11.24 13.44 -3.45
N ALA A 18 -10.10 12.81 -3.74
CA ALA A 18 -9.54 11.81 -2.84
C ALA A 18 -9.51 12.42 -1.43
N ALA A 19 -9.94 11.65 -0.43
CA ALA A 19 -9.89 12.07 0.97
C ALA A 19 -8.45 12.05 1.48
N LEU A 20 -7.60 11.20 0.92
CA LEU A 20 -6.17 11.16 1.21
C LEU A 20 -5.41 12.33 0.56
N PRO A 21 -4.64 13.11 1.33
CA PRO A 21 -3.87 14.22 0.79
C PRO A 21 -2.63 13.76 0.04
N ASP A 22 -2.19 14.56 -0.93
CA ASP A 22 -0.91 14.36 -1.60
C ASP A 22 0.25 14.51 -0.61
N VAL A 23 1.09 13.47 -0.53
CA VAL A 23 2.17 13.38 0.47
C VAL A 23 3.45 14.09 0.00
N PHE A 24 3.64 14.19 -1.31
CA PHE A 24 4.84 14.77 -1.91
C PHE A 24 4.48 15.76 -3.03
N PRO A 25 5.24 16.84 -3.21
CA PRO A 25 4.90 17.87 -4.19
C PRO A 25 5.00 17.41 -5.66
N GLY A 26 5.66 16.28 -5.94
CA GLY A 26 5.90 15.79 -7.30
C GLY A 26 5.05 14.57 -7.71
N CYS A 27 4.20 14.05 -6.84
CA CYS A 27 3.27 12.96 -7.16
C CYS A 27 1.99 13.10 -6.35
N SER A 28 0.87 12.67 -6.92
CA SER A 28 -0.34 12.39 -6.16
C SER A 28 -0.12 11.25 -5.15
N PHE A 29 -1.00 11.17 -4.14
CA PHE A 29 -1.01 10.03 -3.21
C PHE A 29 -1.05 8.69 -3.95
N MET A 30 -1.94 8.54 -4.93
CA MET A 30 -2.16 7.30 -5.67
C MET A 30 -0.92 6.90 -6.50
N GLU A 31 -0.27 7.85 -7.17
CA GLU A 31 0.99 7.58 -7.89
C GLU A 31 2.07 7.04 -6.96
N TYR A 32 2.28 7.69 -5.81
CA TYR A 32 3.21 7.22 -4.80
C TYR A 32 2.84 5.82 -4.29
N PHE A 33 1.60 5.64 -3.86
CA PHE A 33 1.09 4.42 -3.26
C PHE A 33 1.22 3.22 -4.20
N CYS A 34 0.75 3.37 -5.44
CA CYS A 34 0.78 2.32 -6.44
C CYS A 34 2.21 1.97 -6.86
N THR A 35 3.08 2.98 -6.98
CA THR A 35 4.49 2.75 -7.30
C THR A 35 5.23 2.07 -6.14
N ALA A 36 4.92 2.41 -4.89
CA ALA A 36 5.51 1.79 -3.70
C ALA A 36 5.05 0.33 -3.50
N ARG A 37 3.80 0.02 -3.87
CA ARG A 37 3.21 -1.33 -3.84
C ARG A 37 3.95 -2.33 -4.73
N GLU A 38 4.60 -1.88 -5.81
CA GLU A 38 5.47 -2.73 -6.63
C GLU A 38 6.64 -3.32 -5.81
N CYS A 39 7.23 -2.51 -4.92
CA CYS A 39 8.36 -2.93 -4.09
C CYS A 39 7.96 -4.05 -3.12
N THR A 40 6.81 -3.91 -2.46
CA THR A 40 6.30 -4.94 -1.54
C THR A 40 5.85 -6.19 -2.29
N SER A 41 5.28 -6.03 -3.49
CA SER A 41 4.94 -7.15 -4.36
C SER A 41 6.18 -7.95 -4.77
N ALA A 42 7.23 -7.27 -5.21
CA ALA A 42 8.49 -7.89 -5.60
C ALA A 42 9.14 -8.63 -4.42
N PHE A 43 9.06 -8.06 -3.21
CA PHE A 43 9.54 -8.72 -1.99
C PHE A 43 8.86 -10.08 -1.76
N TYR A 44 7.53 -10.12 -1.74
CA TYR A 44 6.80 -11.37 -1.50
C TYR A 44 6.95 -12.38 -2.63
N LYS A 45 6.93 -11.94 -3.89
CA LYS A 45 7.19 -12.84 -5.02
C LYS A 45 8.58 -13.44 -4.97
N GLY A 46 9.59 -12.63 -4.61
CA GLY A 46 10.95 -13.11 -4.44
C GLY A 46 11.08 -14.17 -3.35
N LEU A 47 10.39 -13.98 -2.22
CA LEU A 47 10.33 -14.99 -1.15
C LEU A 47 9.52 -16.23 -1.53
N HIS A 48 8.49 -16.07 -2.36
CA HIS A 48 7.69 -17.19 -2.84
C HIS A 48 8.48 -18.06 -3.84
N GLN A 49 9.27 -17.42 -4.72
CA GLN A 49 10.12 -18.09 -5.71
C GLN A 49 11.33 -18.77 -5.08
N ASP A 50 11.91 -18.15 -4.04
CA ASP A 50 13.03 -18.69 -3.28
C ASP A 50 12.73 -18.58 -1.77
N PRO A 51 12.05 -19.58 -1.19
CA PRO A 51 11.64 -19.57 0.21
C PRO A 51 12.83 -19.66 1.17
N SER A 52 13.98 -20.14 0.69
CA SER A 52 15.22 -20.28 1.44
C SER A 52 16.03 -18.98 1.53
N ALA A 53 15.69 -17.99 0.70
CA ALA A 53 16.35 -16.71 0.69
C ALA A 53 16.36 -16.04 2.07
N ASP A 54 17.45 -15.30 2.34
CA ASP A 54 17.53 -14.42 3.49
C ASP A 54 16.47 -13.31 3.38
N CYS A 55 15.45 -13.42 4.23
CA CYS A 55 14.36 -12.46 4.24
C CYS A 55 14.82 -11.05 4.62
N GLY A 56 15.82 -10.92 5.50
CA GLY A 56 16.42 -9.64 5.86
C GLY A 56 17.05 -8.95 4.65
N LYS A 57 17.83 -9.67 3.84
CA LYS A 57 18.41 -9.09 2.62
C LYS A 57 17.35 -8.68 1.60
N ARG A 58 16.29 -9.48 1.43
CA ARG A 58 15.15 -9.09 0.58
C ARG A 58 14.41 -7.89 1.15
N PHE A 59 14.28 -7.79 2.47
CA PHE A 59 13.64 -6.67 3.15
C PHE A 59 14.45 -5.38 2.95
N GLU A 60 15.77 -5.41 3.10
CA GLU A 60 16.62 -4.24 2.80
C GLU A 60 16.53 -3.82 1.32
N SER A 61 16.43 -4.79 0.41
CA SER A 61 16.20 -4.52 -1.01
C SER A 61 14.84 -3.85 -1.26
N MET A 62 13.80 -4.28 -0.55
CA MET A 62 12.48 -3.66 -0.57
C MET A 62 12.52 -2.23 -0.03
N LEU A 63 13.19 -1.98 1.11
CA LEU A 63 13.34 -0.63 1.65
C LEU A 63 14.10 0.29 0.69
N THR A 64 15.13 -0.23 0.02
CA THR A 64 15.86 0.51 -1.01
C THR A 64 14.96 0.88 -2.18
N CYS A 65 14.13 -0.06 -2.65
CA CYS A 65 13.12 0.21 -3.67
C CYS A 65 12.14 1.31 -3.22
N LEU A 66 11.58 1.22 -2.01
CA LEU A 66 10.65 2.22 -1.47
C LEU A 66 11.28 3.61 -1.42
N LYS A 67 12.51 3.73 -0.91
CA LYS A 67 13.26 5.00 -0.86
C LYS A 67 13.42 5.59 -2.26
N LEU A 68 13.78 4.77 -3.26
CA LEU A 68 13.92 5.22 -4.65
C LEU A 68 12.60 5.73 -5.22
N LYS A 69 11.48 5.02 -5.01
CA LYS A 69 10.16 5.47 -5.49
C LYS A 69 9.73 6.77 -4.82
N ILE A 70 10.00 6.94 -3.51
CA ILE A 70 9.72 8.20 -2.82
C ILE A 70 10.60 9.34 -3.35
N PHE A 71 11.88 9.09 -3.67
CA PHE A 71 12.74 10.13 -4.23
C PHE A 71 12.24 10.70 -5.54
N VAL A 72 11.59 9.88 -6.37
CA VAL A 72 10.97 10.35 -7.62
C VAL A 72 9.90 11.41 -7.32
N CYS A 73 9.06 11.18 -6.32
CA CYS A 73 7.96 12.07 -5.96
C CYS A 73 8.39 13.29 -5.12
N ALA A 74 9.38 13.11 -4.25
CA ALA A 74 9.78 14.10 -3.27
C ALA A 74 10.94 15.01 -3.73
N GLY A 75 11.67 14.57 -4.76
CA GLY A 75 12.92 15.19 -5.21
C GLY A 75 14.10 14.92 -4.27
N ARG A 76 15.32 15.27 -4.72
CA ARG A 76 16.58 15.06 -3.97
C ARG A 76 16.85 16.17 -2.96
N ARG A 77 15.93 16.39 -2.02
CA ARG A 77 16.14 17.34 -0.91
C ARG A 77 16.80 16.62 0.26
N GLN A 78 17.87 17.17 0.81
CA GLN A 78 18.66 16.54 1.87
C GLN A 78 17.82 16.20 3.12
N MET A 79 16.88 17.07 3.50
CA MET A 79 15.96 16.82 4.62
C MET A 79 15.05 15.60 4.39
N ILE A 80 14.64 15.35 3.14
CA ILE A 80 13.82 14.20 2.79
C ILE A 80 14.65 12.92 2.82
N MET A 81 15.91 12.98 2.36
CA MET A 81 16.85 11.86 2.47
C MET A 81 17.05 11.45 3.95
N ILE A 82 17.23 12.43 4.83
CA ILE A 82 17.40 12.20 6.28
C ILE A 82 16.12 11.59 6.85
N TRP A 83 14.96 12.18 6.54
CA TRP A 83 13.67 11.67 6.99
C TRP A 83 13.44 10.23 6.53
N LEU A 84 13.70 9.90 5.26
CA LEU A 84 13.55 8.55 4.74
C LEU A 84 14.51 7.55 5.37
N THR A 85 15.72 7.97 5.70
CA THR A 85 16.70 7.08 6.34
C THR A 85 16.31 6.77 7.79
N VAL A 86 15.67 7.72 8.47
CA VAL A 86 15.29 7.58 9.89
C VAL A 86 13.90 6.98 10.07
N GLN A 87 12.92 7.33 9.23
CA GLN A 87 11.51 7.01 9.46
C GLN A 87 11.06 5.73 8.75
N ILE A 88 11.54 5.47 7.52
CA ILE A 88 11.15 4.25 6.78
C ILE A 88 11.45 2.98 7.59
N PRO A 89 12.63 2.80 8.22
CA PRO A 89 12.88 1.60 9.03
C PRO A 89 12.05 1.52 10.32
N LYS A 90 11.46 2.63 10.78
CA LYS A 90 10.57 2.65 11.96
C LYS A 90 9.15 2.25 11.59
N ILE A 91 8.70 2.69 10.40
CA ILE A 91 7.36 2.40 9.86
C ILE A 91 7.32 0.96 9.34
N PHE A 92 8.32 0.58 8.54
CA PHE A 92 8.45 -0.75 7.98
C PHE A 92 9.36 -1.57 8.89
N LYS A 93 8.78 -2.51 9.63
CA LYS A 93 9.53 -3.39 10.54
C LYS A 93 9.84 -4.71 9.85
N LYS A 94 11.11 -5.14 9.92
CA LYS A 94 11.57 -6.38 9.30
C LYS A 94 10.77 -7.59 9.77
N GLU A 95 10.51 -7.68 11.07
CA GLU A 95 9.78 -8.79 11.70
C GLU A 95 8.36 -8.89 11.14
N THR A 96 7.68 -7.76 10.97
CA THR A 96 6.33 -7.71 10.40
C THR A 96 6.31 -8.25 8.96
N PHE A 97 7.31 -7.93 8.15
CA PHE A 97 7.39 -8.44 6.78
C PHE A 97 7.85 -9.90 6.68
N CYS A 98 8.82 -10.29 7.51
CA CYS A 98 9.49 -11.58 7.43
C CYS A 98 8.81 -12.72 8.19
N SER A 99 8.03 -12.38 9.22
CA SER A 99 7.35 -13.34 10.10
C SER A 99 5.83 -13.23 9.99
N ASP A 100 5.30 -12.02 9.89
CA ASP A 100 3.84 -11.78 9.90
C ASP A 100 3.22 -11.58 8.51
N ALA A 101 3.97 -11.85 7.43
CA ALA A 101 3.53 -11.64 6.06
C ALA A 101 3.06 -10.20 5.76
N ASN A 102 3.51 -9.23 6.57
CA ASN A 102 3.02 -7.85 6.64
C ASN A 102 1.49 -7.75 6.64
N PHE A 103 0.82 -8.72 7.26
CA PHE A 103 -0.61 -8.63 7.52
C PHE A 103 -0.83 -7.70 8.71
N GLY A 104 -0.73 -6.40 8.43
CA GLY A 104 -1.03 -5.35 9.37
C GLY A 104 -2.53 -5.28 9.62
N ILE A 105 -2.93 -5.41 10.87
CA ILE A 105 -4.28 -5.05 11.30
C ILE A 105 -4.24 -3.55 11.59
N PRO A 106 -5.16 -2.75 11.05
CA PRO A 106 -5.27 -1.35 11.45
C PRO A 106 -5.47 -1.28 12.97
N GLN A 107 -4.47 -0.77 13.68
CA GLN A 107 -4.49 -0.62 15.14
C GLN A 107 -4.49 0.84 15.56
N ASN A 108 -4.76 1.76 14.64
CA ASN A 108 -4.55 3.18 14.87
C ASN A 108 -5.47 3.69 15.99
N ASP A 109 -4.91 4.45 16.94
CA ASP A 109 -5.62 5.10 18.05
C ASP A 109 -6.71 6.08 17.57
N ASN A 110 -6.70 6.44 16.29
CA ASN A 110 -7.66 7.33 15.64
C ASN A 110 -8.94 6.60 15.15
N VAL A 111 -9.04 5.29 15.35
CA VAL A 111 -10.24 4.53 14.97
C VAL A 111 -11.13 4.28 16.18
N SER A 112 -12.37 4.74 16.11
CA SER A 112 -13.39 4.37 17.11
C SER A 112 -13.96 2.99 16.76
N CYS A 113 -13.30 1.94 17.28
CA CYS A 113 -13.78 0.57 17.15
C CYS A 113 -14.32 0.02 18.49
N SER A 114 -15.24 -0.93 18.42
CA SER A 114 -15.71 -1.71 19.56
C SER A 114 -14.62 -2.65 20.10
N SER A 115 -14.77 -3.15 21.33
CA SER A 115 -13.88 -4.18 21.88
C SER A 115 -13.84 -5.45 21.03
N THR A 116 -14.97 -5.77 20.37
CA THR A 116 -15.08 -6.96 19.50
C THR A 116 -14.09 -6.89 18.33
N TYR A 117 -13.85 -5.70 17.78
CA TYR A 117 -12.82 -5.51 16.76
C TYR A 117 -11.44 -5.92 17.29
N PHE A 118 -11.04 -5.37 18.43
CA PHE A 118 -9.71 -5.59 19.00
C PHE A 118 -9.48 -7.04 19.43
N GLU A 119 -10.53 -7.75 19.83
CA GLU A 119 -10.48 -9.18 20.14
C GLU A 119 -10.38 -10.06 18.88
N LYS A 120 -11.15 -9.74 17.83
CA LYS A 120 -11.29 -10.62 16.64
C LYS A 120 -10.31 -10.30 15.51
N ALA A 121 -9.96 -9.05 15.28
CA ALA A 121 -9.08 -8.66 14.18
C ALA A 121 -7.70 -9.36 14.23
N PRO A 122 -7.06 -9.56 15.40
CA PRO A 122 -5.86 -10.39 15.54
C PRO A 122 -5.99 -11.82 15.01
N LEU A 123 -7.19 -12.37 14.95
CA LEU A 123 -7.44 -13.74 14.51
C LEU A 123 -7.56 -13.86 12.99
N CYS A 124 -7.96 -12.80 12.28
CA CYS A 124 -8.17 -12.81 10.82
C CYS A 124 -6.94 -13.29 10.04
N GLY A 125 -5.75 -12.85 10.44
CA GLY A 125 -4.49 -13.20 9.77
C GLY A 125 -3.74 -14.41 10.37
N LYS A 126 -4.30 -15.11 11.37
CA LYS A 126 -3.57 -16.16 12.11
C LYS A 126 -3.08 -17.28 11.19
N THR A 127 -3.96 -17.83 10.36
CA THR A 127 -3.62 -18.93 9.45
C THR A 127 -2.62 -18.50 8.38
N LEU A 128 -2.79 -17.31 7.80
CA LEU A 128 -1.85 -16.73 6.84
C LEU A 128 -0.44 -16.62 7.43
N ARG A 129 -0.31 -16.01 8.61
CA ARG A 129 0.98 -15.81 9.29
C ARG A 129 1.67 -17.14 9.59
N LEU A 130 0.93 -18.10 10.14
CA LEU A 130 1.47 -19.43 10.43
C LEU A 130 2.00 -20.10 9.16
N LYS A 131 1.19 -20.14 8.09
CA LYS A 131 1.60 -20.73 6.82
C LYS A 131 2.80 -20.02 6.21
N PHE A 132 2.82 -18.70 6.23
CA PHE A 132 3.93 -17.92 5.68
C PHE A 132 5.24 -18.18 6.45
N ALA A 133 5.17 -18.22 7.79
CA ALA A 133 6.32 -18.51 8.64
C ALA A 133 6.85 -19.94 8.44
N THR A 134 5.97 -20.91 8.20
CA THR A 134 6.35 -22.32 7.97
C THR A 134 6.84 -22.58 6.56
N ASN A 135 6.14 -22.07 5.53
CA ASN A 135 6.46 -22.28 4.12
C ASN A 135 6.03 -21.07 3.29
N ARG A 136 7.01 -20.23 2.92
CA ARG A 136 6.80 -19.02 2.11
C ARG A 136 6.36 -19.30 0.67
N SER A 137 6.49 -20.54 0.21
CA SER A 137 6.03 -21.01 -1.10
C SER A 137 4.70 -21.77 -1.05
N ASP A 138 4.01 -21.81 0.10
CA ASP A 138 2.71 -22.49 0.21
C ASP A 138 1.70 -21.83 -0.77
N ALA A 139 1.20 -22.63 -1.72
CA ALA A 139 0.28 -22.17 -2.76
C ALA A 139 -1.04 -21.62 -2.18
N SER A 140 -1.42 -22.02 -0.96
CA SER A 140 -2.64 -21.53 -0.33
C SER A 140 -2.50 -20.11 0.22
N LEU A 141 -1.28 -19.53 0.29
CA LEU A 141 -1.05 -18.17 0.80
C LEU A 141 -1.89 -17.12 0.04
N CYS A 142 -2.07 -17.29 -1.27
CA CYS A 142 -2.97 -16.48 -2.09
C CYS A 142 -4.39 -16.45 -1.51
N SER A 143 -5.00 -17.63 -1.32
CA SER A 143 -6.36 -17.75 -0.79
C SER A 143 -6.49 -17.32 0.68
N GLU A 144 -5.49 -17.61 1.51
CA GLU A 144 -5.50 -17.26 2.93
C GLU A 144 -5.33 -15.74 3.14
N SER A 145 -4.55 -15.07 2.29
CA SER A 145 -4.44 -13.62 2.31
C SER A 145 -5.76 -12.93 1.93
N ALA A 146 -6.45 -13.44 0.90
CA ALA A 146 -7.78 -12.93 0.51
C ALA A 146 -8.81 -13.09 1.65
N LYS A 147 -8.85 -14.27 2.30
CA LYS A 147 -9.73 -14.52 3.46
C LYS A 147 -9.40 -13.59 4.63
N ALA A 148 -8.12 -13.41 4.93
CA ALA A 148 -7.68 -12.56 6.04
C ALA A 148 -8.09 -11.09 5.80
N LYS A 149 -7.86 -10.55 4.59
CA LYS A 149 -8.28 -9.19 4.22
C LYS A 149 -9.80 -9.03 4.31
N LYS A 150 -10.57 -9.99 3.80
CA LYS A 150 -12.04 -9.98 3.91
C LYS A 150 -12.50 -9.95 5.36
N CYS A 151 -11.95 -10.80 6.22
CA CYS A 151 -12.25 -10.83 7.65
C CYS A 151 -12.03 -9.47 8.32
N VAL A 152 -10.91 -8.79 8.03
CA VAL A 152 -10.65 -7.45 8.59
C VAL A 152 -11.60 -6.40 8.01
N LYS A 153 -11.90 -6.44 6.71
CA LYS A 153 -12.89 -5.54 6.08
C LYS A 153 -14.26 -5.66 6.75
N ASP A 154 -14.73 -6.89 6.94
CA ASP A 154 -16.04 -7.16 7.53
C ASP A 154 -16.09 -6.62 8.98
N LEU A 155 -15.02 -6.81 9.76
CA LEU A 155 -14.92 -6.28 11.12
C LEU A 155 -14.81 -4.74 11.15
N LEU A 156 -14.05 -4.11 10.24
CA LEU A 156 -14.01 -2.65 10.16
C LEU A 156 -15.39 -2.07 9.86
N ALA A 157 -16.16 -2.72 8.98
CA ALA A 157 -17.49 -2.27 8.61
C ALA A 157 -18.52 -2.46 9.73
N SER A 158 -18.41 -3.52 10.55
CA SER A 158 -19.39 -3.81 11.60
C SER A 158 -19.04 -3.20 12.96
N GLU A 159 -17.75 -3.05 13.26
CA GLU A 159 -17.28 -2.72 14.61
C GLU A 159 -16.67 -1.33 14.73
N CYS A 160 -16.48 -0.59 13.64
CA CYS A 160 -15.75 0.68 13.66
C CYS A 160 -16.51 1.83 13.00
N THR A 161 -16.30 3.03 13.53
CA THR A 161 -16.66 4.29 12.85
C THR A 161 -15.39 4.94 12.33
N LEU A 162 -15.28 5.03 11.00
CA LEU A 162 -14.10 5.58 10.31
C LEU A 162 -14.43 6.95 9.71
N ASP A 163 -13.51 7.90 9.80
CA ASP A 163 -13.55 9.08 8.94
C ASP A 163 -13.24 8.70 7.47
N ALA A 164 -13.47 9.64 6.55
CA ALA A 164 -13.32 9.39 5.11
C ALA A 164 -11.88 9.02 4.71
N GLU A 165 -10.88 9.67 5.31
CA GLU A 165 -9.46 9.44 5.02
C GLU A 165 -9.04 8.05 5.50
N THR A 166 -9.41 7.70 6.73
CA THR A 166 -9.17 6.38 7.33
C THR A 166 -9.86 5.29 6.53
N MET A 167 -11.11 5.50 6.10
CA MET A 167 -11.84 4.55 5.27
C MET A 167 -11.14 4.34 3.91
N GLU A 168 -10.71 5.42 3.25
CA GLU A 168 -9.97 5.32 1.98
C GLU A 168 -8.65 4.56 2.15
N ALA A 169 -7.85 4.89 3.16
CA ALA A 169 -6.58 4.21 3.44
C ALA A 169 -6.77 2.70 3.68
N ASN A 170 -7.82 2.33 4.42
CA ASN A 170 -8.16 0.93 4.65
C ASN A 170 -8.63 0.22 3.37
N ASN A 171 -9.45 0.87 2.56
CA ASN A 171 -9.91 0.32 1.28
C ASN A 171 -8.75 0.08 0.31
N LEU A 172 -7.78 1.01 0.25
CA LEU A 172 -6.57 0.84 -0.55
C LEU A 172 -5.69 -0.30 0.00
N THR A 173 -5.44 -0.32 1.30
CA THR A 173 -4.58 -1.33 1.95
C THR A 173 -5.16 -2.74 1.82
N LEU A 174 -6.46 -2.88 2.04
CA LEU A 174 -7.17 -4.16 2.00
C LEU A 174 -7.76 -4.46 0.61
N SER A 175 -7.44 -3.67 -0.42
CA SER A 175 -7.90 -3.87 -1.81
C SER A 175 -7.64 -5.29 -2.33
N ASP A 176 -8.19 -5.60 -3.50
CA ASP A 176 -8.03 -6.93 -4.13
C ASP A 176 -6.58 -7.25 -4.51
N HIS A 177 -5.64 -6.31 -4.37
CA HIS A 177 -4.22 -6.57 -4.58
C HIS A 177 -3.68 -7.64 -3.63
N ASN A 178 -3.01 -8.66 -4.17
CA ASN A 178 -2.50 -9.78 -3.41
C ASN A 178 -1.22 -10.35 -4.02
N PRO A 179 -0.04 -10.05 -3.45
CA PRO A 179 1.24 -10.44 -4.04
C PRO A 179 1.56 -11.93 -3.88
N PHE A 180 0.76 -12.69 -3.12
CA PHE A 180 0.86 -14.15 -3.04
C PHE A 180 0.17 -14.85 -4.22
N CYS A 181 -0.66 -14.13 -4.98
CA CYS A 181 -1.32 -14.64 -6.17
C CYS A 181 -0.49 -14.30 -7.43
N SER A 182 -0.49 -15.20 -8.41
CA SER A 182 0.32 -15.05 -9.64
C SER A 182 0.04 -13.75 -10.40
N ASN A 183 -1.24 -13.36 -10.48
CA ASN A 183 -1.72 -12.16 -11.14
C ASN A 183 -1.80 -10.92 -10.20
N ASN A 184 -1.23 -10.98 -8.99
CA ASN A 184 -1.35 -9.95 -7.96
C ASN A 184 -2.78 -9.65 -7.50
N ARG A 185 -3.73 -10.57 -7.66
CA ARG A 185 -5.13 -10.32 -7.30
C ARG A 185 -5.74 -11.45 -6.49
N ASP A 186 -6.62 -11.09 -5.57
CA ASP A 186 -7.41 -12.05 -4.80
C ASP A 186 -8.20 -12.98 -5.73
N PRO A 187 -8.36 -14.26 -5.35
CA PRO A 187 -9.25 -15.18 -6.07
C PRO A 187 -10.67 -14.63 -6.14
N GLY A 188 -11.24 -14.55 -7.35
CA GLY A 188 -12.59 -14.05 -7.59
C GLY A 188 -12.73 -12.52 -7.61
N ALA A 189 -11.62 -11.77 -7.53
CA ALA A 189 -11.64 -10.32 -7.71
C ALA A 189 -12.21 -9.95 -9.09
N THR A 190 -13.16 -9.02 -9.12
CA THR A 190 -13.79 -8.50 -10.35
C THR A 190 -13.36 -7.04 -10.58
N GLY A 191 -13.54 -6.51 -11.79
CA GLY A 191 -13.12 -5.13 -12.12
C GLY A 191 -11.61 -4.96 -12.28
N LEU A 192 -11.15 -3.72 -12.39
CA LEU A 192 -9.73 -3.38 -12.52
C LEU A 192 -9.04 -3.31 -11.15
N GLU A 193 -7.74 -3.57 -11.13
CA GLU A 193 -6.95 -3.39 -9.92
C GLU A 193 -6.76 -1.88 -9.66
N VAL A 194 -6.73 -1.49 -8.38
CA VAL A 194 -6.70 -0.08 -7.94
C VAL A 194 -5.52 0.71 -8.53
N CYS A 195 -4.42 0.01 -8.83
CA CYS A 195 -3.22 0.56 -9.42
C CYS A 195 -3.06 0.25 -10.92
N HIS A 196 -4.13 -0.19 -11.60
CA HIS A 196 -4.09 -0.55 -13.02
C HIS A 196 -3.52 0.59 -13.89
N ASP A 197 -4.05 1.81 -13.71
CA ASP A 197 -3.66 2.99 -14.50
C ASP A 197 -2.28 3.55 -14.10
N PHE A 198 -1.70 3.04 -13.02
CA PHE A 198 -0.40 3.46 -12.51
C PHE A 198 0.71 2.45 -12.83
N THR A 199 0.39 1.41 -13.63
CA THR A 199 1.40 0.51 -14.17
C THR A 199 2.14 1.21 -15.32
N ASN A 200 3.41 1.57 -15.07
CA ASN A 200 4.24 2.36 -15.99
C ASN A 200 3.67 3.75 -16.33
N PRO A 201 3.73 4.74 -15.42
CA PRO A 201 3.55 6.12 -15.87
C PRO A 201 4.60 6.42 -16.95
N PRO A 202 4.25 7.16 -18.02
CA PRO A 202 5.24 7.71 -18.93
C PRO A 202 6.05 8.72 -18.12
N TYR A 203 7.10 8.27 -17.44
CA TYR A 203 7.91 9.13 -16.60
C TYR A 203 8.48 10.24 -17.48
N PRO A 204 8.12 11.52 -17.28
CA PRO A 204 8.94 12.62 -17.79
C PRO A 204 10.29 12.66 -17.06
N CYS A 205 10.42 11.90 -15.96
CA CYS A 205 11.51 11.96 -15.00
C CYS A 205 12.54 10.81 -15.13
N LEU A 206 12.30 9.77 -15.95
CA LEU A 206 13.29 8.72 -16.22
C LEU A 206 14.09 9.09 -17.47
N ASN A 207 15.06 9.99 -17.32
CA ASN A 207 16.18 9.96 -18.24
C ASN A 207 17.01 8.72 -17.89
N GLN A 208 16.81 7.63 -18.63
CA GLN A 208 17.51 6.34 -18.46
C GLN A 208 19.04 6.47 -18.52
N ASN A 209 19.55 7.60 -19.01
CA ASN A 209 20.97 7.97 -19.03
C ASN A 209 21.57 8.28 -17.64
N SER A 210 20.77 8.28 -16.56
CA SER A 210 21.24 8.60 -15.21
C SER A 210 21.82 7.41 -14.44
N TYR A 211 21.58 6.18 -14.90
CA TYR A 211 21.94 4.94 -14.19
C TYR A 211 23.22 4.26 -14.72
N SER A 212 23.86 4.80 -15.75
CA SER A 212 25.12 4.29 -16.31
C SER A 212 26.39 4.83 -15.62
N LYS A 213 26.25 5.57 -14.51
CA LYS A 213 27.40 5.97 -13.68
C LYS A 213 27.07 5.85 -12.18
N ALA A 214 27.11 4.62 -11.68
CA ALA A 214 27.52 4.40 -10.29
C ALA A 214 29.04 4.63 -10.23
N PRO A 215 29.57 5.51 -9.36
CA PRO A 215 31.01 5.57 -9.11
C PRO A 215 31.46 4.33 -8.29
N PRO A 216 32.76 3.96 -8.37
CA PRO A 216 33.32 2.79 -7.70
C PRO A 216 33.17 2.81 -6.18
#